data_AF-A0A962C3F3-F1
#
_entry.id   AF-A0A962C3F3-F1
#
_cell.length_a   1.000
_cell.length_b   1.000
_cell.length_c   1.000
_cell.angle_alpha   90.00
_cell.angle_beta   90.00
_cell.angle_gamma   90.00
#
_symmetry.space_group_name_H-M   'P 1'
#
loop_
_entity.id
_entity.type
_entity.pdbx_description
1 polymer ?
#
loop_
_entity_poly.entity_id
_entity_poly.type
_entity_poly.pdbx_seq_one_letter_code
_entity_poly.pdbx_strand_id
1 'polypeptide(L)' 'MSVLKARITDDMKAAMRAGEKDRLGVIRLILAALKQREVDERI' A
#
# COMPACT_ATOMS: atom_id res chain seq x y z
N MET A 1 10.39 -4.10 7.32
CA MET A 1 9.59 -3.60 6.18
C MET A 1 10.27 -4.09 4.92
N SER A 2 9.66 -4.92 4.08
CA SER A 2 10.31 -5.36 2.84
C SER A 2 10.55 -4.16 1.91
N VAL A 3 11.58 -4.22 1.07
CA VAL A 3 11.91 -3.16 0.08
C VAL A 3 10.70 -2.85 -0.81
N LEU A 4 9.93 -3.89 -1.17
CA LEU A 4 8.70 -3.75 -1.95
C LEU A 4 7.60 -2.98 -1.20
N LYS A 5 7.35 -3.30 0.08
CA LYS A 5 6.32 -2.60 0.90
C LYS A 5 6.68 -1.13 1.11
N ALA A 6 7.97 -0.83 1.29
CA ALA A 6 8.46 0.54 1.40
C ALA A 6 8.17 1.33 0.11
N ARG A 7 8.51 0.78 -1.06
CA ARG A 7 8.23 1.41 -2.36
C ARG A 7 6.74 1.68 -2.58
N ILE A 8 5.87 0.70 -2.30
CA ILE A 8 4.41 0.88 -2.42
C ILE A 8 3.89 1.98 -1.48
N THR A 9 4.47 2.08 -0.27
CA THR A 9 4.10 3.13 0.70
C THR A 9 4.52 4.52 0.21
N ASP A 10 5.67 4.64 -0.45
CA ASP A 10 6.12 5.92 -1.01
C ASP A 10 5.33 6.30 -2.26
N ASP A 11 4.96 5.32 -3.11
CA ASP A 11 4.04 5.51 -4.23
C ASP A 11 2.67 6.00 -3.76
N MET A 12 2.17 5.49 -2.63
CA MET A 12 0.94 6.01 -2.01
C MET A 12 1.08 7.50 -1.67
N LYS A 13 2.19 7.89 -1.04
CA LYS A 13 2.44 9.31 -0.68
C LYS A 13 2.57 10.18 -1.92
N ALA A 14 3.20 9.68 -2.98
CA ALA A 14 3.30 10.38 -4.26
C ALA A 14 1.91 10.59 -4.88
N ALA A 15 1.08 9.53 -4.95
CA ALA A 15 -0.29 9.61 -5.48
C ALA A 15 -1.19 10.55 -4.68
N MET A 16 -1.04 10.58 -3.34
CA MET A 16 -1.76 11.54 -2.49
C MET A 16 -1.36 12.99 -2.80
N ARG A 17 -0.07 13.28 -2.97
CA ARG A 17 0.41 14.63 -3.29
C ARG A 17 0.01 15.08 -4.70
N ALA A 18 -0.01 14.14 -5.65
CA ALA A 18 -0.40 14.40 -7.04
C ALA A 18 -1.92 14.45 -7.25
N GLY A 19 -2.73 14.04 -6.26
CA GLY A 19 -4.19 14.01 -6.39
C GLY A 19 -4.72 12.88 -7.29
N GLU A 20 -3.91 11.84 -7.55
CA GLU A 20 -4.23 10.72 -8.44
C GLU A 20 -5.19 9.73 -7.77
N LYS A 21 -6.49 10.07 -7.71
CA LYS A 21 -7.49 9.31 -6.95
C LYS A 21 -7.58 7.84 -7.33
N ASP A 22 -7.58 7.53 -8.62
CA ASP A 22 -7.69 6.14 -9.10
C ASP A 22 -6.47 5.32 -8.71
N ARG A 23 -5.27 5.87 -8.95
CA ARG A 23 -3.99 5.24 -8.57
C ARG A 23 -3.89 5.04 -7.06
N LEU A 24 -4.30 6.04 -6.28
CA LEU A 24 -4.34 5.98 -4.82
C LEU A 24 -5.29 4.88 -4.31
N GLY A 25 -6.45 4.71 -4.95
CA GLY A 25 -7.39 3.63 -4.65
C GLY A 25 -6.74 2.25 -4.82
N VAL A 26 -6.10 2.02 -5.98
CA VAL A 26 -5.39 0.76 -6.27
C VAL A 26 -4.28 0.49 -5.24
N ILE A 27 -3.44 1.49 -4.95
CA ILE A 27 -2.33 1.35 -3.99
C ILE A 27 -2.84 1.00 -2.59
N ARG A 28 -3.95 1.60 -2.14
CA ARG A 28 -4.56 1.29 -0.84
C ARG A 28 -5.07 -0.14 -0.75
N LEU A 29 -5.66 -0.67 -1.82
CA LEU A 29 -6.11 -2.06 -1.87
C LEU A 29 -4.93 -3.03 -1.73
N ILE A 30 -3.80 -2.75 -2.41
CA ILE A 30 -2.59 -3.56 -2.30
C ILE A 30 -2.06 -3.55 -0.85
N LEU A 31 -1.96 -2.37 -0.23
CA LEU A 31 -1.50 -2.25 1.16
C LEU A 31 -2.43 -2.97 2.14
N ALA A 32 -3.75 -2.96 1.90
CA ALA A 32 -4.72 -3.68 2.71
C ALA A 32 -4.53 -5.20 2.60
N ALA A 33 -4.35 -5.74 1.40
CA ALA A 33 -4.10 -7.17 1.20
C ALA A 33 -2.78 -7.64 1.85
N LEU A 34 -1.73 -6.82 1.77
CA LEU A 34 -0.47 -7.09 2.46
C LEU A 34 -0.65 -7.12 3.98
N LYS A 35 -1.40 -6.16 4.52
CA LYS A 35 -1.72 -6.12 5.96
C LYS A 35 -2.58 -7.32 6.38
N GLN A 36 -3.53 -7.75 5.55
CA GLN A 36 -4.37 -8.91 5.84
C GLN A 36 -3.50 -10.17 6.00
N ARG A 37 -2.58 -10.43 5.07
CA ARG A 37 -1.64 -11.55 5.20
C ARG A 37 -0.80 -11.49 6.48
N GLU A 38 -0.28 -10.31 6.82
CA GLU A 38 0.49 -10.14 8.06
C GLU A 38 -0.34 -10.42 9.33
N VAL A 39 -1.65 -10.22 9.28
CA VAL A 39 -2.57 -10.54 10.38
C VAL A 39 -2.90 -12.04 10.37
N ASP A 40 -3.18 -12.61 9.21
CA ASP A 40 -3.52 -14.03 9.05
C ASP A 40 -2.35 -14.94 9.48
N GLU A 41 -1.11 -14.55 9.18
CA GLU A 41 0.12 -15.30 9.56
C GLU A 41 0.49 -15.16 11.05
N ARG A 42 -0.22 -14.35 11.83
CA ARG A 42 0.05 -14.11 13.26
C ARG A 42 -0.90 -14.87 14.22
N ILE A 43 -1.73 -15.77 13.70
CA ILE A 43 -2.58 -16.68 14.49
C ILE A 43 -1.85 -18.00 14.73
#